data_AF-A0A5C3R1Y9-F1
#
_entry.id   AF-A0A5C3R1Y9-F1
#
_cell.length_a   1.000
_cell.length_b   1.000
_cell.length_c   1.000
_cell.angle_alpha   90.00
_cell.angle_beta   90.00
_cell.angle_gamma   90.00
#
_symmetry.space_group_name_H-M   'P 1'
#
loop_
_entity.id
_entity.type
_entity.pdbx_description
1 polymer ?
#
loop_
_entity_poly.entity_id
_entity_poly.type
_entity_poly.pdbx_seq_one_letter_code
_entity_poly.pdbx_strand_id
1 'polypeptide(L)'
;MAPDRVSRTRSGRKDTVQTTLRVSPRRGSTNAIVVESSLFDAGLEILSGSSKKPIKQTKSNKRKHTVPADAEVVEISSDEEPLAPPPSAEVKRLTAQLHKVQKQLAQTKASAEKEKAKLAKEIAELKQCGGKTALDATELEDTVTCEICASTMWAPYITPNCGHSFCGTCLQEWFAKILSTHLQRHPAYSVATLHRLPAQLQLDVLHHPPDAIDIRRPQYGYLPDPQFTCPHCRTRISKPPTVNRALQTIGRLGAKAASENSPKKATRPVTQERLWGKFFPKHMFW
;
A
#
# COMPACT_ATOMS: atom_id res chain seq x y z
N MET A 1 -44.19 -55.68 -37.07
CA MET A 1 -44.06 -54.30 -36.58
C MET A 1 -42.58 -54.01 -36.37
N ALA A 2 -41.96 -53.32 -37.31
CA ALA A 2 -40.55 -52.96 -37.30
C ALA A 2 -40.45 -51.43 -37.24
N PRO A 3 -39.52 -50.83 -36.46
CA PRO A 3 -39.25 -49.41 -36.55
C PRO A 3 -38.09 -49.09 -37.50
N ASP A 4 -38.35 -48.10 -38.33
CA ASP A 4 -37.52 -47.55 -39.40
C ASP A 4 -36.18 -46.97 -38.94
N ARG A 5 -35.15 -47.24 -39.77
CA ARG A 5 -33.86 -46.56 -39.77
C ARG A 5 -33.99 -45.20 -40.47
N VAL A 6 -33.66 -44.12 -39.78
CA VAL A 6 -33.40 -42.81 -40.42
C VAL A 6 -31.90 -42.62 -40.60
N SER A 7 -31.46 -42.79 -41.85
CA SER A 7 -30.13 -42.42 -42.32
C SER A 7 -30.07 -40.91 -42.55
N ARG A 8 -29.11 -40.22 -41.92
CA ARG A 8 -28.68 -38.87 -42.33
C ARG A 8 -27.20 -38.87 -42.68
N THR A 9 -26.95 -38.96 -43.97
CA THR A 9 -25.69 -38.58 -44.61
C THR A 9 -25.67 -37.07 -44.85
N ARG A 10 -24.59 -36.38 -44.46
CA ARG A 10 -24.23 -35.09 -45.09
C ARG A 10 -22.72 -34.93 -45.19
N SER A 11 -22.20 -35.29 -46.37
CA SER A 11 -21.07 -34.68 -47.06
C SER A 11 -21.22 -33.14 -46.99
N GLY A 12 -20.25 -32.34 -46.55
CA GLY A 12 -18.88 -32.20 -47.05
C GLY A 12 -18.72 -30.76 -47.56
N ARG A 13 -17.68 -30.04 -47.14
CA ARG A 13 -16.91 -29.04 -47.93
C ARG A 13 -15.98 -28.16 -47.08
N LYS A 14 -14.71 -28.22 -47.49
CA LYS A 14 -13.75 -27.14 -47.78
C LYS A 14 -13.04 -26.44 -46.60
N ASP A 15 -11.83 -26.93 -46.36
CA ASP A 15 -10.57 -26.20 -46.61
C ASP A 15 -10.62 -24.68 -46.44
N THR A 16 -10.30 -24.22 -45.24
CA THR A 16 -9.83 -22.84 -45.01
C THR A 16 -8.35 -22.90 -44.68
N VAL A 17 -7.58 -22.32 -45.59
CA VAL A 17 -6.14 -22.11 -45.61
C VAL A 17 -5.62 -21.59 -44.26
N GLN A 18 -4.77 -22.38 -43.58
CA GLN A 18 -3.91 -21.88 -42.52
C GLN A 18 -2.81 -21.00 -43.15
N THR A 19 -3.01 -19.69 -43.09
CA THR A 19 -1.96 -18.72 -43.37
C THR A 19 -1.08 -18.61 -42.13
N THR A 20 0.04 -19.33 -42.13
CA THR A 20 1.09 -19.17 -41.12
C THR A 20 1.81 -17.85 -41.35
N LEU A 21 1.40 -16.79 -40.66
CA LEU A 21 2.21 -15.58 -40.53
C LEU A 21 3.38 -15.88 -39.58
N ARG A 22 4.52 -16.25 -40.17
CA ARG A 22 5.84 -16.17 -39.53
C ARG A 22 6.15 -14.70 -39.28
N VAL A 23 5.94 -14.23 -38.06
CA VAL A 23 6.49 -12.94 -37.60
C VAL A 23 7.95 -13.18 -37.23
N SER A 24 8.85 -12.78 -38.12
CA SER A 24 10.28 -12.69 -37.82
C SER A 24 10.54 -11.62 -36.74
N PRO A 25 11.43 -11.87 -35.76
CA PRO A 25 11.79 -10.86 -34.79
C PRO A 25 12.65 -9.78 -35.48
N ARG A 26 12.06 -8.58 -35.64
CA ARG A 26 12.82 -7.38 -36.02
C ARG A 26 13.75 -7.01 -34.86
N ARG A 27 15.06 -7.06 -35.12
CA ARG A 27 16.08 -6.35 -34.35
C ARG A 27 15.79 -4.86 -34.47
N GLY A 28 15.20 -4.29 -33.43
CA GLY A 28 14.93 -2.86 -33.30
C GLY A 28 15.95 -2.22 -32.37
N SER A 29 16.74 -1.33 -32.96
CA SER A 29 17.63 -0.32 -32.37
C SER A 29 17.27 0.09 -30.93
N THR A 30 18.18 -0.17 -30.00
CA THR A 30 18.17 0.43 -28.66
C THR A 30 18.58 1.90 -28.78
N ASN A 31 17.62 2.80 -28.93
CA ASN A 31 17.84 4.20 -28.58
C ASN A 31 17.85 4.28 -27.05
N ALA A 32 19.06 4.27 -26.48
CA ALA A 32 19.29 4.55 -25.08
C ALA A 32 18.85 5.99 -24.78
N ILE A 33 17.67 6.16 -24.20
CA ILE A 33 17.31 7.39 -23.52
C ILE A 33 18.07 7.36 -22.20
N VAL A 34 19.21 8.04 -22.17
CA VAL A 34 19.91 8.38 -20.94
C VAL A 34 19.04 9.42 -20.23
N VAL A 35 18.19 8.96 -19.31
CA VAL A 35 17.62 9.85 -18.29
C VAL A 35 18.72 10.03 -17.25
N GLU A 36 19.46 11.13 -17.35
CA GLU A 36 20.27 11.63 -16.25
C GLU A 36 19.34 12.00 -15.09
N SER A 37 19.11 11.04 -14.20
CA SER A 37 18.54 11.28 -12.88
C SER A 37 19.63 11.85 -11.98
N SER A 38 20.02 13.10 -12.21
CA SER A 38 20.89 13.85 -11.32
C SER A 38 20.09 14.43 -10.15
N LEU A 39 20.56 14.15 -8.94
CA LEU A 39 20.25 14.82 -7.67
C LEU A 39 18.79 14.75 -7.16
N PHE A 40 18.52 13.78 -6.29
CA PHE A 40 17.83 14.05 -5.03
C PHE A 40 18.44 13.16 -3.94
N ASP A 41 19.56 13.64 -3.42
CA ASP A 41 20.09 13.21 -2.13
C ASP A 41 19.53 14.18 -1.07
N ALA A 42 18.43 13.77 -0.44
CA ALA A 42 17.90 14.43 0.75
C ALA A 42 17.40 13.33 1.69
N GLY A 43 18.24 13.04 2.69
CA GLY A 43 17.99 12.09 3.75
C GLY A 43 16.62 12.30 4.39
N LEU A 44 15.79 11.27 4.29
CA LEU A 44 14.54 11.16 5.01
C LEU A 44 14.87 10.55 6.38
N GLU A 45 15.20 11.40 7.36
CA GLU A 45 15.07 11.01 8.76
C GLU A 45 13.57 10.81 9.05
N ILE A 46 13.20 9.54 9.17
CA ILE A 46 11.88 9.11 9.62
C ILE A 46 11.80 9.43 11.12
N LEU A 47 11.39 10.65 11.45
CA LEU A 47 10.87 10.95 12.77
C LEU A 47 9.54 10.23 12.94
N SER A 48 9.56 9.24 13.82
CA SER A 48 8.42 8.48 14.32
C SER A 48 7.38 9.41 14.95
N GLY A 49 6.37 9.77 14.15
CA GLY A 49 5.18 10.47 14.59
C GLY A 49 4.36 9.61 15.55
N SER A 50 4.68 9.72 16.84
CA SER A 50 3.81 9.26 17.92
C SER A 50 2.42 9.89 17.77
N SER A 51 1.41 9.04 17.60
CA SER A 51 -0.01 9.41 17.63
C SER A 51 -0.34 10.08 18.97
N LYS A 52 -0.25 11.41 19.02
CA LYS A 52 -0.83 12.20 20.10
C LYS A 52 -2.35 12.15 19.94
N LYS A 53 -2.97 11.41 20.85
CA LYS A 53 -4.43 11.42 21.08
C LYS A 53 -4.91 12.88 21.18
N PRO A 54 -6.14 13.18 20.75
CA PRO A 54 -6.72 14.51 20.92
C PRO A 54 -6.79 14.82 22.42
N ILE A 55 -5.89 15.71 22.88
CA ILE A 55 -6.01 16.36 24.16
C ILE A 55 -7.32 17.13 24.11
N LYS A 56 -8.30 16.66 24.88
CA LYS A 56 -9.52 17.40 25.17
C LYS A 56 -9.10 18.75 25.72
N GLN A 57 -9.36 19.80 24.96
CA GLN A 57 -9.20 21.18 25.40
C GLN A 57 -10.10 21.36 26.63
N THR A 58 -9.51 21.32 27.81
CA THR A 58 -10.13 21.84 29.02
C THR A 58 -10.33 23.33 28.79
N LYS A 59 -11.60 23.74 28.73
CA LYS A 59 -12.01 25.14 28.69
C LYS A 59 -11.45 25.82 29.94
N SER A 60 -10.31 26.50 29.83
CA SER A 60 -9.83 27.34 30.92
C SER A 60 -10.74 28.56 30.99
N ASN A 61 -11.47 28.65 32.11
CA ASN A 61 -12.27 29.80 32.47
C ASN A 61 -11.35 31.02 32.54
N LYS A 62 -11.39 31.85 31.49
CA LYS A 62 -10.83 33.19 31.50
C LYS A 62 -11.69 34.04 32.44
N ARG A 63 -11.31 34.07 33.73
CA ARG A 63 -11.87 35.03 34.69
C ARG A 63 -11.60 36.43 34.15
N LYS A 64 -12.67 37.11 33.70
CA LYS A 64 -12.68 38.55 33.45
C LYS A 64 -12.37 39.22 34.79
N HIS A 65 -11.18 39.82 34.90
CA HIS A 65 -10.91 40.76 35.97
C HIS A 65 -11.58 42.07 35.57
N THR A 66 -12.80 42.28 36.04
CA THR A 66 -13.50 43.56 36.02
C THR A 66 -12.70 44.50 36.92
N VAL A 67 -12.06 45.50 36.34
CA VAL A 67 -11.47 46.61 37.08
C VAL A 67 -12.64 47.48 37.58
N PRO A 68 -12.72 47.81 38.88
CA PRO A 68 -13.74 48.71 39.40
C PRO A 68 -13.61 50.09 38.76
N ALA A 69 -14.72 50.62 38.25
CA ALA A 69 -14.88 52.04 38.04
C ALA A 69 -14.87 52.74 39.42
N ASP A 70 -14.40 53.99 39.46
CA ASP A 70 -14.36 54.89 40.63
C ASP A 70 -13.09 54.86 41.48
N ALA A 71 -11.93 55.02 40.83
CA ALA A 71 -10.78 55.66 41.48
C ALA A 71 -10.64 57.08 40.90
N GLU A 72 -10.96 58.09 41.70
CA GLU A 72 -10.66 59.49 41.45
C GLU A 72 -9.19 59.62 41.06
N VAL A 73 -8.95 59.98 39.80
CA VAL A 73 -7.64 60.41 39.32
C VAL A 73 -7.39 61.78 39.92
N VAL A 74 -6.65 61.81 41.03
CA VAL A 74 -6.07 63.04 41.58
C VAL A 74 -5.02 63.52 40.58
N GLU A 75 -5.35 64.57 39.82
CA GLU A 75 -4.39 65.34 39.04
C GLU A 75 -3.42 66.03 40.01
N ILE A 76 -2.30 65.35 40.26
CA ILE A 76 -1.15 65.94 40.93
C ILE A 76 -0.45 66.84 39.91
N SER A 77 -0.88 68.10 39.86
CA SER A 77 -0.08 69.21 39.32
C SER A 77 1.05 69.53 40.30
N SER A 78 2.12 68.73 40.29
CA SER A 78 3.36 69.06 41.01
C SER A 78 4.35 69.68 40.04
N ASP A 79 4.25 71.00 39.95
CA ASP A 79 5.24 71.94 39.43
C ASP A 79 6.42 72.00 40.41
N GLU A 80 7.32 71.04 40.33
CA GLU A 80 8.64 71.14 40.94
C GLU A 80 9.58 70.32 40.05
N GLU A 81 10.47 71.01 39.33
CA GLU A 81 11.43 70.45 38.38
C GLU A 81 12.74 70.13 39.13
N PRO A 82 12.94 68.90 39.66
CA PRO A 82 14.21 68.53 40.24
C PRO A 82 15.24 68.44 39.11
N LEU A 83 16.26 69.28 39.18
CA LEU A 83 17.47 69.24 38.36
C LEU A 83 18.03 67.82 38.35
N ALA A 84 17.70 67.07 37.29
CA ALA A 84 18.07 65.67 37.17
C ALA A 84 19.61 65.56 37.12
N PRO A 85 20.22 64.69 37.95
CA PRO A 85 21.65 64.45 37.87
C PRO A 85 22.00 63.95 36.45
N PRO A 86 23.15 64.37 35.89
CA PRO A 86 23.52 64.02 34.53
C PRO A 86 23.52 62.49 34.37
N PRO A 87 22.92 61.96 33.29
CA PRO A 87 22.82 60.53 33.09
C PRO A 87 24.21 59.91 33.10
N SER A 88 24.41 59.01 34.06
CA SER A 88 25.61 58.18 34.19
C SER A 88 25.98 57.58 32.83
N ALA A 89 27.29 57.47 32.56
CA ALA A 89 27.82 56.86 31.35
C ALA A 89 27.22 55.45 31.08
N GLU A 90 26.83 54.72 32.13
CA GLU A 90 26.19 53.41 32.02
C GLU A 90 24.78 53.49 31.41
N VAL A 91 23.99 54.52 31.75
CA VAL A 91 22.65 54.72 31.18
C VAL A 91 22.75 54.97 29.67
N LYS A 92 23.73 55.78 29.24
CA LYS A 92 24.01 56.02 27.81
C LYS A 92 24.44 54.74 27.08
N ARG A 93 25.18 53.86 27.74
CA ARG A 93 25.59 52.57 27.18
C ARG A 93 24.39 51.62 27.01
N LEU A 94 23.53 51.53 28.02
CA LEU A 94 22.33 50.68 28.00
C LEU A 94 21.31 51.16 26.97
N THR A 95 21.10 52.46 26.82
CA THR A 95 20.20 53.00 25.79
C THR A 95 20.72 52.70 24.37
N ALA A 96 22.04 52.81 24.15
CA ALA A 96 22.65 52.40 22.88
C ALA A 96 22.50 50.89 22.61
N GLN A 97 22.63 50.05 23.63
CA GLN A 97 22.39 48.60 23.51
C GLN A 97 20.92 48.27 23.21
N LEU A 98 19.95 48.93 23.87
CA LEU A 98 18.53 48.77 23.59
C LEU A 98 18.19 49.15 22.14
N HIS A 99 18.73 50.28 21.66
CA HIS A 99 18.52 50.69 20.28
C HIS A 99 19.12 49.67 19.28
N LYS A 100 20.28 49.08 19.60
CA LYS A 100 20.89 48.02 18.79
C LYS A 100 20.02 46.75 18.74
N VAL A 101 19.49 46.30 19.89
CA VAL A 101 18.62 45.13 19.96
C VAL A 101 17.28 45.38 19.27
N GLN A 102 16.68 46.56 19.43
CA GLN A 102 15.46 46.94 18.72
C GLN A 102 15.65 46.92 17.20
N LYS A 103 16.80 47.42 16.71
CA LYS A 103 17.16 47.36 15.28
C LYS A 103 17.31 45.92 14.79
N GLN A 104 17.97 45.05 15.57
CA GLN A 104 18.11 43.63 15.23
C GLN A 104 16.75 42.89 15.23
N LEU A 105 15.87 43.20 16.19
CA LEU A 105 14.52 42.65 16.25
C LEU A 105 13.68 43.06 15.03
N ALA A 106 13.75 44.32 14.62
CA ALA A 106 13.06 44.80 13.42
C ALA A 106 13.59 44.10 12.15
N GLN A 107 14.91 43.95 12.02
CA GLN A 107 15.53 43.29 10.87
C GLN A 107 15.17 41.80 10.78
N THR A 108 15.20 41.09 11.91
CA THR A 108 14.84 39.66 11.98
C THR A 108 13.36 39.41 11.76
N LYS A 109 12.47 40.30 12.24
CA LYS A 109 11.04 40.23 11.94
C LYS A 109 10.78 40.42 10.44
N ALA A 110 11.40 41.43 9.82
CA ALA A 110 11.25 41.69 8.40
C ALA A 110 11.77 40.52 7.53
N SER A 111 12.90 39.91 7.89
CA SER A 111 13.41 38.73 7.17
C SER A 111 12.51 37.51 7.34
N ALA A 112 11.99 37.27 8.55
CA ALA A 112 11.07 36.17 8.82
C ALA A 112 9.72 36.32 8.09
N GLU A 113 9.18 37.54 8.00
CA GLU A 113 7.96 37.82 7.23
C GLU A 113 8.17 37.60 5.73
N LYS A 114 9.33 38.01 5.20
CA LYS A 114 9.69 37.75 3.80
C LYS A 114 9.80 36.26 3.49
N GLU A 115 10.45 35.47 4.35
CA GLU A 115 10.54 34.00 4.16
C GLU A 115 9.17 33.32 4.31
N LYS A 116 8.32 33.75 5.26
CA LYS A 116 6.94 33.25 5.36
C LYS A 116 6.13 33.54 4.11
N ALA A 117 6.25 34.73 3.54
CA ALA A 117 5.58 35.09 2.30
C ALA A 117 6.07 34.24 1.11
N LYS A 118 7.38 33.96 1.05
CA LYS A 118 7.99 33.09 0.03
C LYS A 118 7.47 31.65 0.14
N LEU A 119 7.51 31.04 1.33
CA LEU A 119 6.98 29.69 1.56
C LEU A 119 5.47 29.61 1.32
N ALA A 120 4.71 30.64 1.69
CA ALA A 120 3.28 30.69 1.41
C ALA A 120 2.99 30.69 -0.11
N LYS A 121 3.81 31.41 -0.90
CA LYS A 121 3.71 31.41 -2.36
C LYS A 121 4.06 30.05 -2.96
N GLU A 122 5.13 29.41 -2.50
CA GLU A 122 5.53 28.06 -2.96
C GLU A 122 4.47 27.01 -2.61
N ILE A 123 3.88 27.06 -1.42
CA ILE A 123 2.76 26.20 -1.03
C ILE A 123 1.53 26.44 -1.92
N ALA A 124 1.25 27.68 -2.30
CA ALA A 124 0.15 28.00 -3.21
C ALA A 124 0.39 27.46 -4.62
N GLU A 125 1.62 27.60 -5.14
CA GLU A 125 2.03 27.06 -6.44
C GLU A 125 1.98 25.52 -6.46
N LEU A 126 2.50 24.86 -5.41
CA LEU A 126 2.43 23.41 -5.27
C LEU A 126 1.00 22.89 -5.12
N LYS A 127 0.10 23.65 -4.49
CA LYS A 127 -1.33 23.31 -4.44
C LYS A 127 -2.00 23.47 -5.81
N GLN A 128 -1.52 24.41 -6.63
CA GLN A 128 -2.05 24.66 -7.97
C GLN A 128 -1.61 23.58 -8.98
N CYS A 129 -0.39 23.05 -8.83
CA CYS A 129 0.11 21.94 -9.64
C CYS A 129 -0.29 20.55 -9.08
N GLY A 130 -0.43 20.43 -7.76
CA GLY A 130 -0.72 19.17 -7.05
C GLY A 130 -2.14 18.61 -7.24
N GLY A 131 -3.00 19.30 -7.98
CA GLY A 131 -4.36 18.84 -8.30
C GLY A 131 -4.53 18.17 -9.66
N LYS A 132 -3.48 18.12 -10.50
CA LYS A 132 -3.59 17.73 -11.92
C LYS A 132 -2.65 16.60 -12.35
N THR A 133 -2.25 15.70 -11.46
CA THR A 133 -2.14 14.30 -11.91
C THR A 133 -3.57 13.79 -12.03
N ALA A 134 -4.30 14.31 -13.02
CA ALA A 134 -5.61 13.82 -13.40
C ALA A 134 -5.35 12.47 -14.09
N LEU A 135 -5.04 11.46 -13.28
CA LEU A 135 -5.26 10.08 -13.69
C LEU A 135 -6.74 10.00 -13.99
N ASP A 136 -7.06 9.74 -15.24
CA ASP A 136 -8.43 9.54 -15.66
C ASP A 136 -9.02 8.42 -14.80
N ALA A 137 -10.15 8.68 -14.17
CA ALA A 137 -10.77 7.73 -13.25
C ALA A 137 -11.11 6.43 -13.98
N THR A 138 -11.41 6.51 -15.27
CA THR A 138 -11.72 5.37 -16.13
C THR A 138 -10.50 4.48 -16.37
N GLU A 139 -9.32 5.03 -16.64
CA GLU A 139 -8.08 4.24 -16.78
C GLU A 139 -7.70 3.52 -15.48
N LEU A 140 -8.03 4.14 -14.34
CA LEU A 140 -7.77 3.56 -13.04
C LEU A 140 -8.69 2.38 -12.74
N GLU A 141 -9.95 2.46 -13.18
CA GLU A 141 -10.98 1.45 -12.97
C GLU A 141 -10.56 0.09 -13.53
N ASP A 142 -10.06 0.05 -14.76
CA ASP A 142 -9.57 -1.18 -15.38
C ASP A 142 -8.43 -1.83 -14.59
N THR A 143 -7.53 -1.02 -14.04
CA THR A 143 -6.36 -1.48 -13.28
C THR A 143 -6.76 -2.09 -11.93
N VAL A 144 -7.84 -1.61 -11.31
CA VAL A 144 -8.30 -2.06 -9.99
C VAL A 144 -9.44 -3.07 -10.06
N THR A 145 -9.93 -3.40 -11.25
CA THR A 145 -11.04 -4.34 -11.45
C THR A 145 -10.54 -5.78 -11.56
N CYS A 146 -11.19 -6.68 -10.81
CA CYS A 146 -10.88 -8.11 -10.85
C CYS A 146 -11.42 -8.74 -12.14
N GLU A 147 -10.58 -9.41 -12.93
CA GLU A 147 -11.03 -10.08 -14.16
C GLU A 147 -12.00 -11.26 -13.95
N ILE A 148 -12.12 -11.77 -12.72
CA ILE A 148 -13.01 -12.91 -12.41
C ILE A 148 -14.43 -12.43 -12.07
N CYS A 149 -14.55 -11.40 -11.24
CA CYS A 149 -15.85 -10.90 -10.78
C CYS A 149 -16.25 -9.55 -11.38
N ALA A 150 -15.39 -8.95 -12.22
CA ALA A 150 -15.58 -7.63 -12.81
C ALA A 150 -15.94 -6.55 -11.76
N SER A 151 -15.31 -6.61 -10.58
CA SER A 151 -15.54 -5.64 -9.50
C SER A 151 -14.22 -5.12 -8.94
N THR A 152 -14.26 -3.92 -8.34
CA THR A 152 -13.11 -3.29 -7.67
C THR A 152 -12.50 -4.18 -6.60
N MET A 153 -11.20 -4.40 -6.69
CA MET A 153 -10.43 -5.23 -5.77
C MET A 153 -10.10 -4.47 -4.47
N TRP A 154 -10.86 -4.73 -3.40
CA TRP A 154 -10.57 -4.16 -2.07
C TRP A 154 -9.42 -4.85 -1.33
N ALA A 155 -9.19 -6.13 -1.66
CA ALA A 155 -8.11 -6.95 -1.15
C ALA A 155 -7.49 -7.74 -2.32
N PRO A 156 -6.73 -7.07 -3.20
CA PRO A 156 -6.07 -7.71 -4.33
C PRO A 156 -4.91 -8.59 -3.84
N TYR A 157 -4.79 -9.77 -4.43
CA TYR A 157 -3.67 -10.69 -4.25
C TYR A 157 -2.99 -10.91 -5.59
N ILE A 158 -1.66 -10.82 -5.58
CA ILE A 158 -0.81 -11.06 -6.74
C ILE A 158 -0.38 -12.52 -6.77
N THR A 159 -0.57 -13.15 -7.92
CA THR A 159 -0.11 -14.50 -8.18
C THR A 159 1.42 -14.49 -8.42
N PRO A 160 2.20 -15.32 -7.70
CA PRO A 160 3.63 -15.41 -7.97
C PRO A 160 3.86 -16.01 -9.36
N ASN A 161 5.07 -15.82 -9.88
CA ASN A 161 5.53 -16.25 -11.21
C ASN A 161 4.98 -15.45 -12.40
N CYS A 162 3.75 -14.92 -12.34
CA CYS A 162 3.16 -14.18 -13.48
C CYS A 162 2.60 -12.79 -13.16
N GLY A 163 2.42 -12.42 -11.89
CA GLY A 163 2.09 -11.04 -11.51
C GLY A 163 0.64 -10.60 -11.69
N HIS A 164 -0.25 -11.47 -12.21
CA HIS A 164 -1.68 -11.16 -12.30
C HIS A 164 -2.30 -11.03 -10.91
N SER A 165 -3.22 -10.06 -10.76
CA SER A 165 -3.85 -9.71 -9.49
C SER A 165 -5.36 -9.95 -9.52
N PHE A 166 -5.91 -10.45 -8.42
CA PHE A 166 -7.34 -10.77 -8.31
C PHE A 166 -7.85 -10.55 -6.88
N CYS A 167 -9.17 -10.56 -6.68
CA CYS A 167 -9.75 -10.64 -5.35
C CYS A 167 -9.29 -11.90 -4.59
N GLY A 168 -9.02 -11.76 -3.29
CA GLY A 168 -8.66 -12.90 -2.45
C GLY A 168 -9.71 -14.00 -2.40
N THR A 169 -10.99 -13.66 -2.48
CA THR A 169 -12.11 -14.62 -2.54
C THR A 169 -12.14 -15.37 -3.86
N CYS A 170 -12.05 -14.66 -4.98
CA CYS A 170 -12.04 -15.26 -6.32
C CYS A 170 -10.87 -16.25 -6.51
N LEU A 171 -9.67 -15.91 -6.02
CA LEU A 171 -8.54 -16.86 -6.06
C LEU A 171 -8.72 -18.08 -5.17
N GLN A 172 -9.32 -17.92 -3.99
CA GLN A 172 -9.61 -19.05 -3.10
C GLN A 172 -10.61 -20.02 -3.73
N GLU A 173 -11.67 -19.51 -4.34
CA GLU A 173 -12.66 -20.33 -5.05
C GLU A 173 -12.02 -21.07 -6.24
N TRP A 174 -11.18 -20.37 -7.00
CA TRP A 174 -10.43 -20.97 -8.10
C TRP A 174 -9.55 -22.14 -7.63
N PHE A 175 -8.74 -21.94 -6.59
CA PHE A 175 -7.90 -23.01 -6.04
C PHE A 175 -8.71 -24.11 -5.37
N ALA A 176 -9.84 -23.80 -4.74
CA ALA A 176 -10.74 -24.80 -4.18
C ALA A 176 -11.30 -25.73 -5.28
N LYS A 177 -11.64 -25.19 -6.45
CA LYS A 177 -12.08 -25.99 -7.60
C LYS A 177 -10.98 -26.93 -8.11
N ILE A 178 -9.74 -26.44 -8.22
CA ILE A 178 -8.58 -27.26 -8.61
C ILE A 178 -8.36 -28.38 -7.59
N LEU A 179 -8.35 -28.05 -6.31
CA LEU A 179 -8.14 -29.02 -5.23
C LEU A 179 -9.28 -30.06 -5.17
N SER A 180 -10.53 -29.64 -5.32
CA SER A 180 -11.68 -30.55 -5.35
C SER A 180 -11.59 -31.54 -6.53
N THR A 181 -11.25 -31.04 -7.72
CA THR A 181 -11.04 -31.90 -8.91
C THR A 181 -9.89 -32.88 -8.68
N HIS A 182 -8.83 -32.44 -8.02
CA HIS A 182 -7.70 -33.28 -7.67
C HIS A 182 -8.09 -34.40 -6.70
N LEU A 183 -8.82 -34.07 -5.62
CA LEU A 183 -9.31 -35.05 -4.64
C LEU A 183 -10.23 -36.10 -5.27
N GLN A 184 -11.07 -35.71 -6.24
CA GLN A 184 -11.93 -36.65 -6.97
C GLN A 184 -11.12 -37.66 -7.81
N ARG A 185 -9.99 -37.23 -8.39
CA ARG A 185 -9.11 -38.08 -9.21
C ARG A 185 -8.14 -38.90 -8.36
N HIS A 186 -7.85 -38.46 -7.14
CA HIS A 186 -6.92 -39.09 -6.23
C HIS A 186 -7.56 -39.29 -4.86
N PRO A 187 -8.46 -40.27 -4.68
CA PRO A 187 -9.14 -40.51 -3.40
C PRO A 187 -8.19 -40.82 -2.22
N ALA A 188 -6.99 -41.32 -2.51
CA ALA A 188 -5.94 -41.56 -1.52
C ALA A 188 -5.19 -40.28 -1.09
N TYR A 189 -5.38 -39.16 -1.80
CA TYR A 189 -4.77 -37.88 -1.45
C TYR A 189 -5.52 -37.26 -0.27
N SER A 190 -4.81 -37.00 0.83
CA SER A 190 -5.37 -36.37 2.02
C SER A 190 -4.55 -35.15 2.41
N VAL A 191 -5.21 -33.98 2.40
CA VAL A 191 -4.62 -32.70 2.83
C VAL A 191 -4.24 -32.73 4.32
N ALA A 192 -4.95 -33.52 5.13
CA ALA A 192 -4.67 -33.66 6.55
C ALA A 192 -3.37 -34.45 6.81
N THR A 193 -3.03 -35.39 5.94
CA THR A 193 -1.85 -36.26 6.09
C THR A 193 -0.56 -35.48 5.85
N LEU A 194 -0.58 -34.47 4.98
CA LEU A 194 0.55 -33.57 4.74
C LEU A 194 0.97 -32.80 6.01
N HIS A 195 0.05 -32.53 6.95
CA HIS A 195 0.37 -31.80 8.18
C HIS A 195 0.89 -32.68 9.33
N ARG A 196 0.83 -34.00 9.21
CA ARG A 196 1.35 -34.94 10.22
C ARG A 196 2.19 -36.01 9.55
N LEU A 197 3.47 -35.71 9.34
CA LEU A 197 4.47 -36.77 9.37
C LEU A 197 4.35 -37.45 10.75
N PRO A 198 4.15 -38.77 10.83
CA PRO A 198 4.19 -39.49 12.09
C PRO A 198 5.44 -39.10 12.88
N ALA A 199 5.33 -38.90 14.19
CA ALA A 199 6.45 -38.48 15.04
C ALA A 199 7.67 -39.42 14.87
N GLN A 200 7.44 -40.69 14.54
CA GLN A 200 8.48 -41.66 14.20
C GLN A 200 9.30 -41.27 12.95
N LEU A 201 8.65 -40.80 11.90
CA LEU A 201 9.35 -40.29 10.70
C LEU A 201 10.06 -38.97 10.97
N GLN A 202 9.54 -38.12 11.88
CA GLN A 202 10.26 -36.92 12.31
C GLN A 202 11.54 -37.27 13.09
N LEU A 203 11.52 -38.34 13.88
CA LEU A 203 12.69 -38.86 14.59
C LEU A 203 13.72 -39.48 13.64
N ASP A 204 13.27 -40.28 12.67
CA ASP A 204 14.16 -40.89 11.67
C ASP A 204 14.87 -39.83 10.80
N VAL A 205 14.20 -38.72 10.46
CA VAL A 205 14.82 -37.58 9.76
C VAL A 205 15.90 -36.89 10.61
N LEU A 206 15.75 -36.88 11.94
CA LEU A 206 16.77 -36.33 12.85
C LEU A 206 17.98 -37.28 13.03
N HIS A 207 17.77 -38.59 12.89
CA HIS A 207 18.77 -39.62 13.19
C HIS A 207 19.49 -40.17 11.95
N HIS A 208 19.10 -39.76 10.75
CA HIS A 208 19.70 -40.24 9.50
C HIS A 208 20.29 -39.08 8.68
N PRO A 209 21.48 -39.25 8.07
CA PRO A 209 22.04 -38.25 7.19
C PRO A 209 21.07 -37.97 6.02
N PRO A 210 21.02 -36.73 5.49
CA PRO A 210 20.05 -36.30 4.47
C PRO A 210 19.94 -37.27 3.28
N ASP A 211 21.05 -37.93 2.95
CA ASP A 211 21.18 -38.82 1.80
C ASP A 211 20.45 -40.17 1.99
N ALA A 212 20.09 -40.55 3.22
CA ALA A 212 19.43 -41.83 3.53
C ALA A 212 17.90 -41.76 3.58
N ILE A 213 17.31 -40.55 3.59
CA ILE A 213 15.85 -40.35 3.70
C ILE A 213 15.15 -40.65 2.37
N ASP A 214 15.85 -40.53 1.24
CA ASP A 214 15.26 -40.69 -0.10
C ASP A 214 14.80 -42.13 -0.39
N ILE A 215 15.40 -43.12 0.29
CA ILE A 215 15.19 -44.55 -0.02
C ILE A 215 13.94 -45.14 0.67
N ARG A 216 13.38 -44.50 1.71
CA ARG A 216 12.20 -45.05 2.44
C ARG A 216 10.84 -44.42 2.09
N ARG A 217 10.80 -43.43 1.20
CA ARG A 217 9.56 -42.96 0.55
C ARG A 217 8.79 -43.94 -0.37
N PRO A 218 9.32 -45.08 -0.89
CA PRO A 218 8.66 -45.81 -1.98
C PRO A 218 7.35 -46.54 -1.64
N GLN A 219 7.01 -46.74 -0.36
CA GLN A 219 5.80 -47.52 -0.01
C GLN A 219 4.52 -46.69 -0.04
N TYR A 220 4.62 -45.35 -0.03
CA TYR A 220 3.49 -44.46 -0.28
C TYR A 220 3.68 -43.89 -1.69
N GLY A 221 3.18 -44.60 -2.70
CA GLY A 221 3.35 -44.21 -4.10
C GLY A 221 3.13 -42.70 -4.28
N TYR A 222 4.05 -42.04 -4.98
CA TYR A 222 4.02 -40.60 -5.24
C TYR A 222 2.67 -40.21 -5.85
N LEU A 223 1.75 -39.74 -5.01
CA LEU A 223 0.54 -39.12 -5.50
C LEU A 223 0.95 -37.76 -6.06
N PRO A 224 0.56 -37.42 -7.30
CA PRO A 224 0.91 -36.13 -7.87
C PRO A 224 0.29 -35.02 -7.03
N ASP A 225 0.99 -33.89 -6.89
CA ASP A 225 0.43 -32.75 -6.18
C ASP A 225 -0.61 -32.00 -7.04
N PRO A 226 -1.60 -31.33 -6.43
CA PRO A 226 -2.50 -30.44 -7.15
C PRO A 226 -1.71 -29.32 -7.85
N GLN A 227 -1.94 -29.17 -9.16
CA GLN A 227 -1.30 -28.13 -9.95
C GLN A 227 -2.15 -26.86 -9.95
N PHE A 228 -1.91 -25.98 -8.97
CA PHE A 228 -2.54 -24.66 -8.95
C PHE A 228 -2.03 -23.79 -10.10
N THR A 229 -2.93 -23.08 -10.77
CA THR A 229 -2.62 -22.26 -11.96
C THR A 229 -3.28 -20.89 -11.86
N CYS A 230 -2.69 -19.89 -12.52
CA CYS A 230 -3.27 -18.55 -12.64
C CYS A 230 -4.57 -18.59 -13.48
N PRO A 231 -5.68 -17.97 -13.04
CA PRO A 231 -6.92 -17.91 -13.83
C PRO A 231 -6.75 -17.29 -15.22
N HIS A 232 -5.90 -16.27 -15.34
CA HIS A 232 -5.64 -15.53 -16.58
C HIS A 232 -4.72 -16.30 -17.54
N CYS A 233 -3.44 -16.44 -17.18
CA CYS A 233 -2.42 -17.00 -18.09
C CYS A 233 -2.14 -18.50 -17.91
N ARG A 234 -2.80 -19.17 -16.95
CA ARG A 234 -2.61 -20.59 -16.63
C ARG A 234 -1.20 -20.99 -16.15
N THR A 235 -0.30 -20.03 -15.94
CA THR A 235 1.01 -20.25 -15.33
C THR A 235 0.87 -20.96 -13.98
N ARG A 236 1.69 -21.98 -13.74
CA ARG A 236 1.71 -22.73 -12.48
C ARG A 236 2.07 -21.83 -11.31
N ILE A 237 1.32 -21.94 -10.23
CA ILE A 237 1.50 -21.22 -8.98
C ILE A 237 1.99 -22.23 -7.95
N SER A 238 3.25 -22.13 -7.58
CA SER A 238 3.86 -22.98 -6.55
C SER A 238 3.82 -22.34 -5.17
N LYS A 239 3.84 -21.00 -5.09
CA LYS A 239 3.87 -20.22 -3.85
C LYS A 239 2.51 -19.60 -3.53
N PRO A 240 2.18 -19.35 -2.25
CA PRO A 240 0.93 -18.68 -1.90
C PRO A 240 0.89 -17.25 -2.47
N PRO A 241 -0.26 -16.78 -2.98
CA PRO A 241 -0.43 -15.39 -3.38
C PRO A 241 -0.15 -14.40 -2.24
N THR A 242 0.43 -13.26 -2.59
CA THR A 242 0.73 -12.18 -1.64
C THR A 242 -0.22 -11.00 -1.85
N VAL A 243 -0.47 -10.22 -0.80
CA VAL A 243 -1.36 -9.05 -0.92
C VAL A 243 -0.68 -7.98 -1.76
N ASN A 244 -1.34 -7.48 -2.81
CA ASN A 244 -0.84 -6.37 -3.61
C ASN A 244 -1.21 -5.03 -2.94
N ARG A 245 -0.34 -4.53 -2.05
CA ARG A 245 -0.59 -3.29 -1.29
C ARG A 245 -0.63 -2.03 -2.16
N ALA A 246 0.07 -2.03 -3.29
CA ALA A 246 0.04 -0.93 -4.24
C ALA A 246 -1.36 -0.81 -4.87
N LEU A 247 -1.87 -1.88 -5.49
CA LEU A 247 -3.23 -1.90 -6.05
C LEU A 247 -4.30 -1.62 -4.99
N GLN A 248 -4.12 -2.12 -3.77
CA GLN A 248 -5.05 -1.81 -2.68
C GLN A 248 -5.10 -0.32 -2.34
N THR A 249 -3.95 0.37 -2.42
CA THR A 249 -3.88 1.81 -2.16
C THR A 249 -4.54 2.58 -3.30
N ILE A 250 -4.26 2.18 -4.53
CA ILE A 250 -4.85 2.76 -5.74
C ILE A 250 -6.37 2.62 -5.74
N GLY A 251 -6.92 1.43 -5.49
CA GLY A 251 -8.37 1.22 -5.43
C GLY A 251 -9.06 2.06 -4.36
N ARG A 252 -8.41 2.28 -3.20
CA ARG A 252 -8.93 3.18 -2.16
C ARG A 252 -8.89 4.65 -2.55
N LEU A 253 -7.85 5.08 -3.28
CA LEU A 253 -7.75 6.43 -3.80
C LEU A 253 -8.82 6.68 -4.87
N GLY A 254 -9.01 5.73 -5.79
CA GLY A 254 -10.07 5.77 -6.81
C GLY A 254 -11.46 5.87 -6.18
N ALA A 255 -11.78 5.00 -5.22
CA ALA A 255 -13.06 5.05 -4.51
C ALA A 255 -13.28 6.38 -3.77
N LYS A 256 -12.24 6.92 -3.13
CA LYS A 256 -12.33 8.22 -2.46
C LYS A 256 -12.62 9.35 -3.46
N ALA A 257 -12.03 9.31 -4.65
CA ALA A 257 -12.30 10.29 -5.71
C ALA A 257 -13.72 10.14 -6.28
N ALA A 258 -14.22 8.91 -6.41
CA ALA A 258 -15.58 8.60 -6.86
C ALA A 258 -16.67 8.82 -5.78
N SER A 259 -16.31 9.29 -4.58
CA SER A 259 -17.21 9.40 -3.43
C SER A 259 -17.85 8.06 -2.99
N GLU A 260 -17.21 6.93 -3.33
CA GLU A 260 -17.65 5.61 -2.92
C GLU A 260 -17.08 5.24 -1.55
N ASN A 261 -17.93 4.65 -0.70
CA ASN A 261 -17.50 4.20 0.62
C ASN A 261 -16.81 2.84 0.53
N SER A 262 -15.55 2.77 0.98
CA SER A 262 -14.86 1.50 1.18
C SER A 262 -15.70 0.56 2.06
N PRO A 263 -15.82 -0.73 1.72
CA PRO A 263 -16.46 -1.71 2.58
C PRO A 263 -15.91 -1.62 4.00
N LYS A 264 -16.80 -1.55 4.99
CA LYS A 264 -16.41 -1.54 6.41
C LYS A 264 -15.56 -2.79 6.65
N LYS A 265 -14.32 -2.60 7.12
CA LYS A 265 -13.40 -3.72 7.41
C LYS A 265 -14.14 -4.74 8.28
N ALA A 266 -14.38 -5.93 7.74
CA ALA A 266 -14.89 -7.04 8.52
C ALA A 266 -13.94 -7.29 9.71
N THR A 267 -14.52 -7.50 10.88
CA THR A 267 -13.82 -7.55 12.16
C THR A 267 -12.86 -8.72 12.19
N ARG A 268 -11.59 -8.42 12.50
CA ARG A 268 -10.39 -9.28 12.60
C ARG A 268 -9.68 -9.57 11.27
N PRO A 269 -8.41 -9.15 11.11
CA PRO A 269 -7.59 -9.54 9.97
C PRO A 269 -7.36 -11.05 10.02
N VAL A 270 -7.84 -11.77 9.00
CA VAL A 270 -7.44 -13.16 8.80
C VAL A 270 -5.95 -13.16 8.44
N THR A 271 -5.14 -13.90 9.19
CA THR A 271 -3.71 -14.02 8.88
C THR A 271 -3.53 -14.72 7.53
N GLN A 272 -2.57 -14.24 6.74
CA GLN A 272 -2.30 -14.79 5.40
C GLN A 272 -2.03 -16.30 5.43
N GLU A 273 -1.42 -16.80 6.50
CA GLU A 273 -1.18 -18.22 6.74
C GLU A 273 -2.48 -19.05 6.78
N ARG A 274 -3.55 -18.50 7.37
CA ARG A 274 -4.85 -19.20 7.44
C ARG A 274 -5.58 -19.21 6.10
N LEU A 275 -5.41 -18.17 5.28
CA LEU A 275 -6.08 -18.06 3.99
C LEU A 275 -5.56 -19.07 2.98
N TRP A 276 -4.24 -19.24 2.93
CA TRP A 276 -3.59 -20.04 1.89
C TRP A 276 -3.07 -21.39 2.37
N GLY A 277 -3.02 -21.64 3.68
CA GLY A 277 -2.38 -22.83 4.26
C GLY A 277 -2.95 -24.16 3.78
N LYS A 278 -4.24 -24.23 3.41
CA LYS A 278 -4.86 -25.44 2.86
C LYS A 278 -4.49 -25.74 1.40
N PHE A 279 -3.93 -24.76 0.69
CA PHE A 279 -3.52 -24.90 -0.72
C PHE A 279 -2.00 -24.99 -0.85
N PHE A 280 -1.25 -24.27 0.01
CA PHE A 280 0.21 -24.21 -0.03
C PHE A 280 0.79 -24.54 1.35
N PRO A 281 0.91 -25.83 1.70
CA PRO A 281 1.52 -26.25 2.96
C PRO A 281 2.99 -25.83 3.03
N LYS A 282 3.46 -25.39 4.20
CA LYS A 282 4.83 -24.86 4.39
C LYS A 282 5.95 -25.85 4.06
N HIS A 283 5.68 -27.16 4.12
CA HIS A 283 6.68 -28.21 3.89
C HIS A 283 6.83 -28.60 2.41
N MET A 284 6.10 -27.98 1.48
CA MET A 284 6.21 -28.24 0.04
C MET A 284 7.32 -27.45 -0.67
N PHE A 285 8.15 -26.72 0.07
CA PHE A 285 9.27 -25.96 -0.48
C PHE A 285 10.60 -26.50 0.08
N TRP A 286 11.09 -27.59 -0.51
CA TRP A 286 12.46 -28.07 -0.37
C TRP A 286 13.01 -28.34 -1.76
#